data_AF-A0A256WL21-F1
#
_entry.id   AF-A0A256WL21-F1
#
_cell.length_a   1.000
_cell.length_b   1.000
_cell.length_c   1.000
_cell.angle_alpha   90.00
_cell.angle_beta   90.00
_cell.angle_gamma   90.00
#
_symmetry.space_group_name_H-M   'P 1'
#
loop_
_entity.id
_entity.type
_entity.pdbx_description
1 polymer ?
#
loop_
_entity_poly.entity_id
_entity_poly.type
_entity_poly.pdbx_seq_one_letter_code
_entity_poly.pdbx_strand_id
1 'polypeptide(L)'
;MVRVRTGLKNIKNGQLHRHYQKCKDYIAAKDDSKARDYCDMGIAHLAYLKEDGANGTDIIEGSTINLWLERFWQQLENNNLML
;
A
#
# COMPACT_ATOMS: atom_id res chain seq x y z
N MET A 1 -19.83 21.03 -4.79
CA MET A 1 -18.81 20.76 -5.83
C MET A 1 -17.85 19.71 -5.26
N VAL A 2 -17.96 18.45 -5.69
CA VAL A 2 -17.04 17.40 -5.21
C VAL A 2 -15.69 17.67 -5.85
N ARG A 3 -14.72 18.16 -5.08
CA ARG A 3 -13.32 18.21 -5.55
C ARG A 3 -12.93 16.77 -5.84
N VAL A 4 -12.86 16.41 -7.12
CA VAL A 4 -12.22 15.16 -7.51
C VAL A 4 -10.75 15.31 -7.15
N ARG A 5 -10.34 14.62 -6.08
CA ARG A 5 -8.98 14.70 -5.51
C ARG A 5 -7.98 14.27 -6.58
N THR A 6 -7.01 15.12 -6.87
CA THR A 6 -6.11 15.00 -8.02
C THR A 6 -5.22 13.75 -7.91
N GLY A 7 -4.79 13.37 -6.71
CA GLY A 7 -3.95 12.21 -6.45
C GLY A 7 -4.62 10.87 -6.76
N LEU A 8 -5.94 10.73 -6.55
CA LEU A 8 -6.68 9.50 -6.89
C LEU A 8 -6.73 9.24 -8.42
N LYS A 9 -6.58 10.27 -9.26
CA LYS A 9 -6.62 10.12 -10.72
C LYS A 9 -5.33 9.55 -11.32
N ASN A 10 -4.20 9.67 -10.62
CA ASN A 10 -2.88 9.29 -11.16
C ASN A 10 -2.43 7.88 -10.74
N ILE A 11 -3.28 7.16 -10.04
CA ILE A 11 -2.96 5.80 -9.58
C ILE A 11 -3.20 4.85 -10.74
N LYS A 12 -2.15 4.14 -11.14
CA LYS A 12 -2.32 3.03 -12.08
C LYS A 12 -3.16 1.96 -11.37
N ASN A 13 -4.36 1.68 -11.89
CA ASN A 13 -5.19 0.60 -11.38
C ASN A 13 -4.37 -0.69 -11.17
N GLY A 14 -4.43 -1.24 -9.96
CA GLY A 14 -3.75 -2.47 -9.56
C GLY A 14 -2.29 -2.28 -9.16
N GLN A 15 -1.85 -1.07 -8.81
CA GLN A 15 -0.51 -0.83 -8.29
C GLN A 15 -0.37 -1.35 -6.85
N LEU A 16 -1.35 -1.11 -5.97
CA LEU A 16 -1.29 -1.62 -4.60
C LEU A 16 -1.38 -3.15 -4.58
N HIS A 17 -2.26 -3.73 -5.39
CA HIS A 17 -2.30 -5.19 -5.61
C HIS A 17 -0.95 -5.75 -6.07
N ARG A 18 -0.26 -5.06 -6.99
CA ARG A 18 1.08 -5.47 -7.46
C ARG A 18 2.15 -5.39 -6.36
N HIS A 19 2.17 -4.31 -5.58
CA HIS A 19 3.10 -4.19 -4.45
C HIS A 19 2.85 -5.28 -3.42
N TYR A 20 1.57 -5.50 -3.06
CA TYR A 20 1.20 -6.51 -2.08
C TYR A 20 1.54 -7.93 -2.55
N GLN A 21 1.25 -8.27 -3.81
CA GLN A 21 1.61 -9.57 -4.37
C GLN A 21 3.13 -9.77 -4.38
N LYS A 22 3.90 -8.78 -4.82
CA LYS A 22 5.36 -8.87 -4.80
C LYS A 22 5.94 -8.99 -3.39
N CYS A 23 5.38 -8.28 -2.41
CA CYS A 23 5.79 -8.44 -1.01
C CYS A 23 5.64 -9.92 -0.58
N LYS A 24 4.48 -10.54 -0.88
CA LYS A 24 4.26 -11.98 -0.62
C LYS A 24 5.21 -12.91 -1.39
N ASP A 25 5.47 -12.61 -2.67
CA ASP A 25 6.37 -13.42 -3.50
C ASP A 25 7.81 -13.42 -2.94
N TYR A 26 8.31 -12.26 -2.49
CA TYR A 26 9.65 -12.15 -1.90
C TYR A 26 9.74 -12.76 -0.50
N ILE A 27 8.65 -12.73 0.29
CA ILE A 27 8.56 -13.47 1.55
C ILE A 27 8.69 -14.97 1.28
N ALA A 28 7.96 -15.49 0.29
CA ALA A 28 8.07 -16.90 -0.11
C ALA A 28 9.48 -17.25 -0.61
N ALA A 29 10.16 -16.31 -1.26
CA ALA A 29 11.54 -16.45 -1.71
C ALA A 29 12.60 -16.23 -0.61
N LYS A 30 12.20 -15.87 0.61
CA LYS A 30 13.09 -15.51 1.74
C LYS A 30 14.06 -14.36 1.41
N ASP A 31 13.59 -13.41 0.60
CA ASP A 31 14.30 -12.16 0.29
C ASP A 31 13.66 -11.01 1.09
N ASP A 32 14.02 -10.95 2.38
CA ASP A 32 13.41 -10.06 3.37
C ASP A 32 13.58 -8.59 2.99
N SER A 33 14.72 -8.22 2.41
CA SER A 33 14.98 -6.85 1.95
C SER A 33 13.98 -6.42 0.90
N LYS A 34 13.76 -7.23 -0.14
CA LYS A 34 12.82 -6.89 -1.19
C LYS A 34 11.38 -7.00 -0.73
N ALA A 35 11.05 -8.00 0.09
CA ALA A 35 9.73 -8.12 0.69
C ALA A 35 9.35 -6.81 1.37
N ARG A 36 10.24 -6.33 2.23
CA ARG A 36 10.09 -5.07 2.91
C ARG A 36 9.97 -3.88 1.97
N ASP A 37 10.86 -3.74 0.97
CA ASP A 37 10.81 -2.63 0.01
C ASP A 37 9.43 -2.53 -0.66
N TYR A 38 8.82 -3.65 -1.04
CA TYR A 38 7.49 -3.66 -1.65
C TYR A 38 6.38 -3.28 -0.68
N CYS A 39 6.50 -3.69 0.58
CA CYS A 39 5.58 -3.28 1.61
C CYS A 39 5.72 -1.78 1.94
N ASP A 40 6.94 -1.25 2.06
CA ASP A 40 7.22 0.18 2.28
C ASP A 40 6.76 1.05 1.10
N MET A 41 6.96 0.60 -0.16
CA MET A 41 6.43 1.29 -1.35
C MET A 41 4.90 1.39 -1.34
N GLY A 42 4.20 0.36 -0.85
CA GLY A 42 2.75 0.40 -0.67
C GLY A 42 2.31 1.42 0.37
N ILE A 43 2.98 1.44 1.52
CA ILE A 43 2.71 2.37 2.62
C ILE A 43 2.99 3.82 2.19
N ALA A 44 4.14 4.06 1.57
CA ALA A 44 4.54 5.40 1.09
C ALA A 44 3.53 5.95 0.07
N HIS A 45 3.03 5.10 -0.83
CA HIS A 45 1.99 5.50 -1.77
C HIS A 45 0.71 5.94 -1.05
N LEU A 46 0.23 5.14 -0.09
CA LEU A 46 -0.97 5.47 0.68
C LEU A 46 -0.79 6.72 1.54
N ALA A 47 0.40 6.93 2.11
CA ALA A 47 0.76 8.13 2.85
C ALA A 47 0.69 9.38 1.96
N TYR A 48 1.28 9.31 0.76
CA TYR A 48 1.21 10.40 -0.23
C TYR A 48 -0.24 10.78 -0.58
N LEU A 49 -1.14 9.80 -0.74
CA LEU A 49 -2.55 10.09 -1.00
C LEU A 49 -3.22 10.82 0.17
N LYS A 50 -2.90 10.45 1.41
CA LYS A 50 -3.42 11.13 2.59
C LYS A 50 -2.89 12.56 2.68
N GLU A 51 -1.63 12.79 2.33
CA GLU A 51 -1.04 14.13 2.22
C GLU A 51 -1.72 14.97 1.12
N ASP A 52 -2.12 14.36 0.01
CA ASP A 52 -2.92 15.00 -1.06
C ASP A 52 -4.41 15.17 -0.69
N GLY A 53 -4.79 14.87 0.56
CA GLY A 53 -6.11 15.12 1.12
C GLY A 53 -7.11 13.96 0.97
N ALA A 54 -6.65 12.75 0.63
CA ALA A 54 -7.45 11.54 0.74
C ALA A 54 -7.73 11.19 2.22
N ASN A 55 -8.91 10.65 2.48
CA ASN A 55 -9.29 10.16 3.80
C ASN A 55 -9.01 8.65 3.90
N GLY A 56 -8.74 8.14 5.10
CA GLY A 56 -8.51 6.71 5.33
C GLY A 56 -9.68 5.81 4.93
N THR A 57 -10.89 6.35 4.84
CA THR A 57 -12.11 5.65 4.40
C THR A 57 -12.33 5.70 2.89
N ASP A 58 -11.52 6.45 2.13
CA ASP A 58 -11.63 6.47 0.67
C ASP A 58 -11.32 5.10 0.08
N ILE A 59 -12.05 4.73 -0.97
CA ILE A 59 -11.90 3.45 -1.65
C ILE A 59 -10.86 3.59 -2.77
N ILE A 60 -9.88 2.70 -2.74
CA ILE A 60 -8.84 2.55 -3.74
C ILE A 60 -8.64 1.06 -4.04
N GLU A 61 -8.67 0.70 -5.32
CA GLU A 61 -8.52 -0.70 -5.77
C GLU A 61 -9.47 -1.69 -5.05
N GLY A 62 -10.68 -1.22 -4.73
CA GLY A 62 -11.73 -2.03 -4.09
C GLY A 62 -11.60 -2.20 -2.56
N SER A 63 -10.71 -1.47 -1.90
CA SER A 63 -10.56 -1.49 -0.44
C SER A 63 -10.30 -0.08 0.10
N THR A 64 -10.57 0.17 1.38
CA THR A 64 -10.28 1.48 1.98
C THR A 64 -8.77 1.70 2.10
N ILE A 65 -8.32 2.96 2.07
CA ILE A 65 -6.91 3.32 2.32
C ILE A 65 -6.42 2.73 3.65
N ASN A 66 -7.22 2.80 4.71
CA ASN A 66 -6.85 2.23 6.02
C ASN A 66 -6.71 0.70 5.98
N LEU A 67 -7.61 -0.01 5.27
CA LEU A 67 -7.50 -1.46 5.10
C LEU A 67 -6.25 -1.85 4.32
N TRP A 68 -5.86 -1.06 3.32
CA TRP A 68 -4.61 -1.26 2.60
C TRP A 68 -3.38 -1.04 3.49
N LEU A 69 -3.36 0.03 4.28
CA LEU A 69 -2.29 0.29 5.23
C LEU A 69 -2.15 -0.88 6.22
N GLU A 70 -3.26 -1.33 6.80
CA GLU A 70 -3.27 -2.47 7.72
C GLU A 70 -2.69 -3.74 7.09
N ARG A 71 -3.06 -4.06 5.85
CA ARG A 71 -2.51 -5.23 5.12
C ARG A 71 -1.00 -5.16 4.97
N PHE A 72 -0.44 -4.00 4.62
CA PHE A 72 1.01 -3.84 4.48
C PHE A 72 1.71 -3.94 5.83
N TRP A 73 1.19 -3.29 6.87
CA TRP A 73 1.75 -3.37 8.22
C TRP A 73 1.72 -4.79 8.78
N GLN A 74 0.60 -5.50 8.64
CA GLN A 74 0.48 -6.91 9.05
C GLN A 74 1.47 -7.80 8.29
N GLN A 75 1.76 -7.50 7.02
CA GLN A 75 2.74 -8.27 6.27
C GLN A 75 4.17 -8.06 6.82
N LEU A 76 4.51 -6.84 7.23
CA LEU A 76 5.79 -6.57 7.87
C LEU A 76 5.89 -7.23 9.25
N GLU A 77 4.87 -7.06 10.09
CA GLU A 77 4.84 -7.58 11.47
C GLU A 77 4.84 -9.11 11.50
N ASN A 78 3.95 -9.76 10.74
CA ASN A 78 3.81 -11.22 10.76
C ASN A 78 5.02 -11.96 10.18
N ASN A 79 5.93 -11.27 9.48
CA ASN A 79 7.11 -11.85 8.86
C ASN A 79 8.42 -11.33 9.46
N ASN A 80 8.37 -10.63 10.61
CA ASN A 80 9.54 -10.05 11.28
C ASN A 80 10.37 -9.11 10.38
N LEU A 81 9.70 -8.32 9.53
CA LEU A 81 10.33 -7.37 8.60
C LEU A 81 10.33 -5.92 9.13
N MET A 82 9.81 -5.71 10.34
CA MET A 82 9.85 -4.42 11.06
C MET A 82 11.31 -4.08 11.44
N LEU A 83 11.66 -2.79 11.48
CA LEU A 83 12.96 -2.32 12.02
C LEU A 83 13.06 -2.51 13.52
#